data_AF-A0A3E0TN27-F1
#
_entry.id   AF-A0A3E0TN27-F1
#
_cell.length_a   1.000
_cell.length_b   1.000
_cell.length_c   1.000
_cell.angle_alpha   90.00
_cell.angle_beta   90.00
_cell.angle_gamma   90.00
#
_symmetry.space_group_name_H-M   'P 1'
#
loop_
_entity.id
_entity.type
_entity.pdbx_description
1 polymer ?
#
loop_
_entity_poly.entity_id
_entity_poly.type
_entity_poly.pdbx_seq_one_letter_code
_entity_poly.pdbx_strand_id
1 'polypeptide(L)'
;MVYADNSWPKYSCKKDSTNIALVDLNLCVNEKIAYINILGGSHPGLVFKVNGMPELSISYVSSDFALLGADHKNNLSTQEFFLELMSKAPAIDKAVAIKNALGIDSENTLTKFEYSELIAFSITGKNQIDTIYLTKKDSSQLYQVTGEINESQVVKLLSKIKPSI
;
A
#
# COMPACT_ATOMS: atom_id res chain seq x y z
N MET A 1 -30.62 8.78 -17.08
CA MET A 1 -29.29 9.02 -17.69
C MET A 1 -28.45 9.72 -16.65
N VAL A 2 -27.48 9.02 -16.07
CA VAL A 2 -26.53 9.65 -15.13
C VAL A 2 -25.36 10.12 -15.99
N TYR A 3 -25.13 11.44 -16.01
CA TYR A 3 -23.93 12.01 -16.59
C TYR A 3 -22.76 11.57 -15.71
N ALA A 4 -21.97 10.60 -16.17
CA ALA A 4 -20.63 10.42 -15.65
C ALA A 4 -19.83 11.65 -16.06
N ASP A 5 -19.40 12.43 -15.09
CA ASP A 5 -18.42 13.49 -15.32
C ASP A 5 -17.15 12.81 -15.83
N ASN A 6 -16.93 12.89 -17.15
CA ASN A 6 -15.84 12.23 -17.88
C ASN A 6 -14.49 12.94 -17.65
N SER A 7 -14.34 13.72 -16.58
CA SER A 7 -13.04 14.29 -16.23
C SER A 7 -12.17 13.17 -15.67
N TRP A 8 -11.38 12.57 -16.56
CA TRP A 8 -10.24 11.73 -16.19
C TRP A 8 -9.44 12.46 -15.08
N PRO A 9 -9.14 11.82 -13.93
CA PRO A 9 -8.43 12.49 -12.83
C PRO A 9 -7.16 13.20 -13.31
N LYS A 10 -6.88 14.39 -12.78
CA LYS A 10 -5.71 15.14 -13.23
C LYS A 10 -4.46 14.45 -12.71
N TYR A 11 -3.57 14.12 -13.63
CA TYR A 11 -2.35 13.42 -13.32
C TYR A 11 -1.26 14.37 -12.80
N SER A 12 -0.59 13.99 -11.73
CA SER A 12 0.58 14.68 -11.21
C SER A 12 1.91 14.16 -11.81
N CYS A 13 1.85 13.20 -12.72
CA CYS A 13 3.04 12.58 -13.30
C CYS A 13 3.74 13.52 -14.31
N LYS A 14 5.07 13.38 -14.48
CA LYS A 14 5.84 14.18 -15.46
C LYS A 14 5.41 13.82 -16.89
N LYS A 15 5.53 14.78 -17.82
CA LYS A 15 5.06 14.66 -19.22
C LYS A 15 5.56 13.43 -19.98
N ASP A 16 6.76 12.93 -19.66
CA ASP A 16 7.38 11.80 -20.36
C ASP A 16 7.26 10.46 -19.60
N SER A 17 6.47 10.42 -18.52
CA SER A 17 6.24 9.20 -17.75
C SER A 17 5.00 8.47 -18.23
N THR A 18 5.08 7.14 -18.28
CA THR A 18 3.89 6.30 -18.40
C THR A 18 3.14 6.34 -17.08
N ASN A 19 1.84 6.61 -17.15
CA ASN A 19 0.99 6.62 -15.98
C ASN A 19 0.11 5.37 -15.92
N ILE A 20 0.19 4.66 -14.81
CA ILE A 20 -0.65 3.51 -14.49
C ILE A 20 -1.51 3.92 -13.29
N ALA A 21 -2.82 4.12 -13.53
CA ALA A 21 -3.73 4.51 -12.47
C ALA A 21 -4.39 3.29 -11.80
N LEU A 22 -4.56 3.39 -10.48
CA LEU A 22 -5.32 2.46 -9.66
C LEU A 22 -6.16 3.25 -8.67
N VAL A 23 -7.48 3.28 -8.87
CA VAL A 23 -8.44 4.05 -8.07
C VAL A 23 -8.02 5.53 -8.01
N ASP A 24 -7.36 5.97 -6.94
CA ASP A 24 -6.88 7.35 -6.77
C ASP A 24 -5.37 7.45 -6.55
N LEU A 25 -4.63 6.40 -6.93
CA LEU A 25 -3.19 6.42 -7.07
C LEU A 25 -2.77 6.42 -8.54
N ASN A 26 -1.69 7.14 -8.81
CA ASN A 26 -0.97 7.12 -10.07
C ASN A 26 0.44 6.57 -9.81
N LEU A 27 0.80 5.50 -10.52
CA LEU A 27 2.17 5.04 -10.58
C LEU A 27 2.84 5.67 -11.80
N CYS A 28 3.73 6.63 -11.55
CA CYS A 28 4.50 7.34 -12.57
C CYS A 28 5.78 6.54 -12.90
N VAL A 29 5.81 5.92 -14.08
CA VAL A 29 6.92 5.05 -14.52
C VAL A 29 7.67 5.69 -15.69
N ASN A 30 8.98 5.87 -15.56
CA ASN A 30 9.85 6.32 -16.65
C ASN A 30 10.63 5.16 -17.28
N GLU A 31 10.72 4.03 -16.57
CA GLU A 31 11.41 2.83 -16.99
C GLU A 31 10.57 1.99 -17.95
N LYS A 32 11.23 1.09 -18.70
CA LYS A 32 10.54 0.12 -19.53
C LYS A 32 9.65 -0.78 -18.67
N ILE A 33 8.38 -0.83 -19.03
CA ILE A 33 7.39 -1.75 -18.47
C ILE A 33 7.56 -3.10 -19.18
N ALA A 34 7.79 -4.17 -18.42
CA ALA A 34 7.82 -5.52 -18.95
C ALA A 34 6.40 -6.02 -19.20
N TYR A 35 5.51 -5.87 -18.21
CA TYR A 35 4.08 -6.14 -18.34
C TYR A 35 3.28 -5.48 -17.21
N ILE A 36 1.96 -5.38 -17.43
CA ILE A 36 0.95 -5.03 -16.41
C ILE A 36 -0.24 -5.97 -16.60
N ASN A 37 -0.69 -6.61 -15.53
CA ASN A 37 -1.89 -7.43 -15.49
C ASN A 37 -2.90 -6.78 -14.54
N ILE A 38 -4.11 -6.49 -15.03
CA ILE A 38 -5.19 -5.98 -14.21
C ILE A 38 -5.87 -7.17 -13.52
N LEU A 39 -5.99 -7.11 -12.21
CA LEU A 39 -6.67 -8.13 -11.42
C LEU A 39 -8.17 -7.82 -11.40
N GLY A 40 -8.96 -8.71 -12.01
CA GLY A 40 -10.42 -8.65 -11.92
C GLY A 40 -10.89 -9.10 -10.53
N GLY A 41 -11.83 -8.37 -9.93
CA GLY A 41 -12.38 -8.70 -8.63
C GLY A 41 -13.22 -7.58 -8.01
N SER A 42 -13.72 -7.80 -6.80
CA SER A 42 -14.40 -6.77 -5.99
C SER A 42 -13.45 -5.66 -5.51
N HIS A 43 -12.14 -5.95 -5.51
CA HIS A 43 -11.07 -5.06 -5.12
C HIS A 43 -10.20 -4.77 -6.34
N PRO A 44 -10.19 -3.53 -6.87
CA PRO A 44 -9.31 -3.17 -7.98
C PRO A 44 -7.85 -3.41 -7.61
N GLY A 45 -7.12 -4.07 -8.50
CA GLY A 45 -5.69 -4.31 -8.30
C GLY A 45 -4.96 -4.55 -9.62
N LEU A 46 -3.63 -4.53 -9.56
CA LEU A 46 -2.77 -4.82 -10.70
C LEU A 46 -1.48 -5.49 -10.24
N VAL A 47 -0.93 -6.34 -11.11
CA VAL A 47 0.43 -6.88 -11.00
C VAL A 47 1.27 -6.23 -12.08
N PHE A 48 2.45 -5.75 -11.73
CA PHE A 48 3.31 -5.04 -12.65
C PHE A 48 4.78 -5.40 -12.46
N LYS A 49 5.51 -5.36 -13.57
CA LYS A 49 6.96 -5.48 -13.59
C LYS A 49 7.54 -4.36 -14.43
N VAL A 50 8.38 -3.54 -13.81
CA VAL A 50 9.15 -2.49 -14.47
C VAL A 50 10.64 -2.71 -14.28
N ASN A 51 11.45 -2.29 -15.25
CA ASN A 51 12.89 -2.49 -15.16
C ASN A 51 13.48 -1.84 -13.90
N GLY A 52 14.30 -2.60 -13.17
CA GLY A 52 14.94 -2.15 -11.95
C GLY A 52 14.04 -2.13 -10.71
N MET A 53 12.86 -2.75 -10.75
CA MET A 53 12.04 -3.06 -9.57
C MET A 53 11.65 -4.55 -9.56
N PRO A 54 11.36 -5.14 -8.39
CA PRO A 54 10.77 -6.47 -8.31
C PRO A 54 9.39 -6.49 -8.99
N GLU A 55 8.88 -7.69 -9.21
CA GLU A 55 7.47 -7.85 -9.55
C GLU A 55 6.63 -7.53 -8.32
N LEU A 56 5.60 -6.70 -8.50
CA LEU A 56 4.77 -6.24 -7.40
C LEU A 56 3.30 -6.37 -7.78
N SER A 57 2.50 -6.81 -6.82
CA SER A 57 1.04 -6.67 -6.85
C SER A 57 0.66 -5.47 -5.99
N ILE A 58 -0.27 -4.64 -6.45
CA ILE A 58 -0.90 -3.58 -5.65
C ILE A 58 -2.41 -3.69 -5.79
N SER A 59 -3.11 -3.75 -4.66
CA SER A 59 -4.57 -3.87 -4.61
C SER A 59 -5.16 -2.86 -3.65
N TYR A 60 -6.28 -2.26 -4.05
CA TYR A 60 -7.11 -1.42 -3.18
C TYR A 60 -7.97 -2.30 -2.27
N VAL A 61 -7.73 -2.23 -0.96
CA VAL A 61 -8.36 -3.09 0.04
C VAL A 61 -9.01 -2.23 1.12
N SER A 62 -10.18 -2.64 1.62
CA SER A 62 -10.73 -1.99 2.81
C SER A 62 -9.89 -2.36 4.03
N SER A 63 -9.83 -1.47 5.03
CA SER A 63 -9.19 -1.79 6.31
C SER A 63 -9.86 -2.99 6.99
N ASP A 64 -11.18 -3.16 6.84
CA ASP A 64 -11.92 -4.33 7.33
C ASP A 64 -11.36 -5.65 6.79
N PHE A 65 -10.92 -5.68 5.53
CA PHE A 65 -10.34 -6.87 4.92
C PHE A 65 -8.86 -7.02 5.26
N ALA A 66 -8.09 -5.95 5.08
CA ALA A 66 -6.64 -5.95 5.26
C ALA A 66 -6.21 -6.13 6.72
N LEU A 67 -6.97 -5.56 7.65
CA LEU A 67 -6.66 -5.50 9.09
C LEU A 67 -7.67 -6.30 9.93
N LEU A 68 -8.53 -7.10 9.29
CA LEU A 68 -9.59 -7.88 9.96
C LEU A 68 -10.55 -7.02 10.82
N GLY A 69 -10.69 -5.74 10.43
CA GLY A 69 -11.43 -4.70 11.17
C GLY A 69 -10.88 -4.41 12.56
N ALA A 70 -9.61 -4.73 12.82
CA ALA A 70 -9.00 -4.55 14.13
C ALA A 70 -8.81 -3.07 14.49
N ASP A 71 -8.55 -2.21 13.52
CA ASP A 71 -8.52 -0.75 13.68
C ASP A 71 -9.88 -0.22 14.18
N HIS A 72 -10.97 -0.59 13.50
CA HIS A 72 -12.32 -0.20 13.90
C HIS A 72 -12.73 -0.72 15.28
N LYS A 73 -12.40 -1.98 15.60
CA LYS A 73 -12.70 -2.58 16.91
C LYS A 73 -11.99 -1.87 18.07
N ASN A 74 -10.87 -1.20 17.80
CA ASN A 74 -10.10 -0.45 18.79
C ASN A 74 -10.35 1.06 18.72
N ASN A 75 -11.31 1.54 17.90
CA ASN A 75 -11.58 2.96 17.67
C ASN A 75 -10.33 3.76 17.24
N LEU A 76 -9.49 3.15 16.39
CA LEU A 76 -8.28 3.77 15.85
C LEU A 76 -8.46 4.03 14.35
N SER A 77 -7.90 5.12 13.85
CA SER A 77 -7.63 5.23 12.41
C SER A 77 -6.63 4.17 11.97
N THR A 78 -6.60 3.83 10.68
CA THR A 78 -5.63 2.88 10.14
C THR A 78 -4.18 3.26 10.46
N GLN A 79 -3.85 4.56 10.42
CA GLN A 79 -2.52 5.04 10.79
C GLN A 79 -2.22 4.84 12.28
N GLU A 80 -3.13 5.24 13.17
CA GLU A 80 -2.96 5.06 14.62
C GLU A 80 -2.83 3.58 14.98
N PHE A 81 -3.62 2.72 14.33
CA PHE A 81 -3.55 1.28 14.50
C PHE A 81 -2.16 0.70 14.21
N PHE A 82 -1.56 1.06 13.08
CA PHE A 82 -0.19 0.61 12.78
C PHE A 82 0.85 1.19 13.74
N LEU A 83 0.71 2.45 14.16
CA LEU A 83 1.60 3.06 15.14
C LEU A 83 1.53 2.35 16.50
N GLU A 84 0.32 1.98 16.93
CA GLU A 84 0.11 1.17 18.12
C GLU A 84 0.75 -0.22 17.98
N LEU A 85 0.64 -0.88 16.82
CA LEU A 85 1.33 -2.15 16.59
C LEU A 85 2.87 -2.02 16.66
N MET A 86 3.43 -0.87 16.31
CA MET A 86 4.87 -0.59 16.47
C MET A 86 5.26 -0.32 17.93
N SER A 87 4.32 -0.01 18.82
CA SER A 87 4.58 0.24 20.24
C SER A 87 5.12 -1.01 20.93
N LYS A 88 5.99 -0.79 21.93
CA LYS A 88 6.47 -1.84 22.84
C LYS A 88 5.36 -2.36 23.77
N ALA A 89 4.39 -1.50 24.08
CA ALA A 89 3.23 -1.80 24.90
C ALA A 89 1.98 -1.31 24.16
N PRO A 90 1.54 -2.03 23.11
CA PRO A 90 0.39 -1.65 22.31
C PRO A 90 -0.88 -1.61 23.16
N ALA A 91 -1.66 -0.54 23.06
CA ALA A 91 -2.95 -0.39 23.74
C ALA A 91 -4.11 -1.05 22.96
N ILE A 92 -3.79 -1.99 22.06
CA ILE A 92 -4.74 -2.71 21.21
C ILE A 92 -5.11 -4.04 21.89
N ASP A 93 -6.41 -4.35 21.95
CA ASP A 93 -6.86 -5.68 22.41
C ASP A 93 -6.32 -6.77 21.47
N LYS A 94 -5.79 -7.85 22.05
CA LYS A 94 -5.17 -8.98 21.32
C LYS A 94 -4.04 -8.58 20.38
N ALA A 95 -3.27 -7.54 20.69
CA ALA A 95 -2.16 -7.06 19.86
C ALA A 95 -1.19 -8.18 19.40
N VAL A 96 -0.88 -9.16 20.26
CA VAL A 96 -0.02 -10.31 19.89
C VAL A 96 -0.66 -11.17 18.80
N ALA A 97 -1.94 -11.50 18.93
CA ALA A 97 -2.63 -12.31 17.93
C ALA A 97 -2.75 -11.57 16.59
N ILE A 98 -2.96 -10.24 16.64
CA ILE A 98 -3.02 -9.41 15.43
C ILE A 98 -1.64 -9.34 14.77
N LYS A 99 -0.56 -9.12 15.53
CA LYS A 99 0.82 -9.18 15.01
C LYS A 99 1.08 -10.51 14.30
N ASN A 100 0.74 -11.63 14.94
CA ASN A 100 0.91 -12.95 14.33
C ASN A 100 0.06 -13.12 13.05
N ALA A 101 -1.19 -12.63 13.04
CA ALA A 101 -2.05 -12.70 11.86
C ALA A 101 -1.52 -11.86 10.69
N LEU A 102 -0.83 -10.76 10.99
CA LEU A 102 -0.16 -9.92 10.00
C LEU A 102 1.25 -10.40 9.65
N GLY A 103 1.73 -11.49 10.25
CA GLY A 103 3.10 -12.00 10.05
C GLY A 103 4.17 -11.06 10.61
N ILE A 104 3.90 -10.43 11.76
CA ILE A 104 4.85 -9.56 12.46
C ILE A 104 5.44 -10.33 13.64
N ASP A 105 6.76 -10.55 13.60
CA ASP A 105 7.51 -11.28 14.63
C ASP A 105 8.97 -10.79 14.71
N SER A 106 9.86 -11.58 15.30
CA SER A 106 11.29 -11.25 15.41
C SER A 106 12.06 -11.31 14.09
N GLU A 107 11.54 -12.03 13.09
CA GLU A 107 12.14 -12.17 11.77
C GLU A 107 11.50 -11.24 10.73
N ASN A 108 10.25 -10.81 10.98
CA ASN A 108 9.44 -9.98 10.10
C ASN A 108 9.01 -8.71 10.82
N THR A 109 9.69 -7.61 10.53
CA THR A 109 9.52 -6.36 11.28
C THR A 109 8.60 -5.38 10.57
N LEU A 110 7.74 -4.72 11.34
CA LEU A 110 6.90 -3.61 10.89
C LEU A 110 7.71 -2.30 10.90
N THR A 111 7.92 -1.71 9.73
CA THR A 111 8.66 -0.45 9.53
C THR A 111 7.77 0.60 8.87
N LYS A 112 7.83 1.84 9.35
CA LYS A 112 7.09 2.98 8.78
C LYS A 112 8.00 3.77 7.83
N PHE A 113 7.47 4.09 6.65
CA PHE A 113 8.06 5.01 5.68
C PHE A 113 7.09 6.15 5.40
N GLU A 114 7.61 7.36 5.25
CA GLU A 114 6.83 8.52 4.83
C GLU A 114 7.45 9.13 3.59
N TYR A 115 6.60 9.43 2.60
CA TYR A 115 7.04 10.09 1.37
C TYR A 115 5.93 11.01 0.86
N SER A 116 6.15 12.33 0.96
CA SER A 116 5.13 13.32 0.59
C SER A 116 3.81 13.10 1.36
N GLU A 117 2.71 12.87 0.66
CA GLU A 117 1.36 12.62 1.21
C GLU A 117 1.09 11.13 1.49
N LEU A 118 2.09 10.26 1.34
CA LEU A 118 1.95 8.83 1.51
C LEU A 118 2.64 8.36 2.80
N ILE A 119 1.98 7.42 3.48
CA ILE A 119 2.53 6.65 4.58
C ILE A 119 2.49 5.18 4.17
N ALA A 120 3.60 4.48 4.33
CA ALA A 120 3.69 3.05 4.10
C ALA A 120 4.15 2.34 5.37
N PHE A 121 3.45 1.26 5.70
CA PHE A 121 3.79 0.34 6.77
C PHE A 121 4.22 -0.98 6.13
N SER A 122 5.51 -1.25 6.15
CA SER A 122 6.13 -2.41 5.51
C SER A 122 6.36 -3.51 6.54
N ILE A 123 5.95 -4.72 6.22
CA ILE A 123 6.29 -5.93 6.95
C ILE A 123 7.23 -6.72 6.04
N THR A 124 8.52 -6.66 6.35
CA THR A 124 9.60 -7.29 5.56
C THR A 124 10.45 -8.17 6.44
N GLY A 125 10.92 -9.30 5.90
CA GLY A 125 11.71 -10.22 6.70
C GLY A 125 11.98 -11.57 6.05
N LYS A 126 12.10 -12.61 6.88
CA LYS A 126 12.34 -13.98 6.42
C LYS A 126 11.05 -14.80 6.48
N ASN A 127 10.87 -15.68 5.49
CA ASN A 127 9.85 -16.73 5.48
C ASN A 127 8.41 -16.30 5.15
N GLN A 128 8.19 -15.09 4.62
CA GLN A 128 6.87 -14.67 4.12
C GLN A 128 6.99 -13.73 2.90
N ILE A 129 5.86 -13.51 2.22
CA ILE A 129 5.77 -12.49 1.17
C ILE A 129 5.77 -11.12 1.84
N ASP A 130 6.71 -10.27 1.46
CA ASP A 130 6.77 -8.92 2.00
C ASP A 130 5.49 -8.16 1.65
N THR A 131 4.95 -7.47 2.63
CA THR A 131 3.66 -6.78 2.51
C THR A 131 3.82 -5.33 2.92
N ILE A 132 3.32 -4.41 2.10
CA ILE A 132 3.28 -2.98 2.40
C ILE A 132 1.83 -2.53 2.44
N TYR A 133 1.44 -1.94 3.54
CA TYR A 133 0.18 -1.23 3.69
C TYR A 133 0.43 0.25 3.42
N LEU A 134 -0.05 0.73 2.28
CA LEU A 134 0.09 2.09 1.81
C LEU A 134 -1.22 2.85 2.03
N THR A 135 -1.12 4.03 2.61
CA THR A 135 -2.26 4.95 2.78
C THR A 135 -1.83 6.38 2.49
N LYS A 136 -2.81 7.22 2.15
CA LYS A 136 -2.62 8.68 2.11
C LYS A 136 -2.75 9.23 3.52
N LYS A 137 -2.01 10.30 3.83
CA LYS A 137 -2.22 11.06 5.07
C LYS A 137 -3.69 11.43 5.20
N ASP A 138 -4.24 11.23 6.40
CA ASP A 138 -5.64 11.53 6.74
C ASP A 138 -6.71 10.78 5.90
N SER A 139 -6.34 9.69 5.22
CA SER A 139 -7.27 8.83 4.48
C SER A 139 -7.50 7.49 5.20
N SER A 140 -8.73 6.98 5.12
CA SER A 140 -9.07 5.62 5.53
C SER A 140 -8.83 4.59 4.41
N GLN A 141 -8.41 5.03 3.23
CA GLN A 141 -8.13 4.16 2.10
C GLN A 141 -6.80 3.44 2.32
N LEU A 142 -6.80 2.15 1.98
CA LEU A 142 -5.64 1.31 2.15
C LEU A 142 -5.35 0.55 0.85
N TYR A 143 -4.06 0.50 0.54
CA TYR A 143 -3.52 -0.24 -0.57
C TYR A 143 -2.57 -1.28 -0.01
N GLN A 144 -2.74 -2.53 -0.42
CA GLN A 144 -1.82 -3.59 -0.07
C GLN A 144 -0.91 -3.85 -1.26
N VAL A 145 0.40 -3.71 -1.05
CA VAL A 145 1.43 -4.08 -2.02
C VAL A 145 2.10 -5.36 -1.54
N THR A 146 2.28 -6.33 -2.43
CA THR A 146 2.99 -7.58 -2.13
C THR A 146 4.03 -7.90 -3.19
N GLY A 147 5.12 -8.56 -2.77
CA GLY A 147 6.20 -9.02 -3.64
C GLY A 147 7.48 -9.23 -2.84
N GLU A 148 8.58 -9.58 -3.50
CA GLU A 148 9.90 -9.64 -2.86
C GLU A 148 10.49 -8.23 -2.85
N ILE A 149 10.38 -7.52 -1.72
CA ILE A 149 10.75 -6.11 -1.61
C ILE A 149 11.61 -5.83 -0.38
N ASN A 150 12.73 -5.14 -0.60
CA ASN A 150 13.55 -4.60 0.49
C ASN A 150 13.27 -3.10 0.71
N GLU A 151 13.77 -2.55 1.82
CA GLU A 151 13.54 -1.15 2.19
C GLU A 151 13.91 -0.14 1.10
N SER A 152 15.03 -0.35 0.40
CA SER A 152 15.45 0.56 -0.69
C SER A 152 14.46 0.55 -1.86
N GLN A 153 13.83 -0.59 -2.12
CA GLN A 153 12.80 -0.74 -3.13
C GLN A 153 11.46 -0.18 -2.65
N VAL A 154 11.13 -0.22 -1.35
CA VAL A 154 9.98 0.49 -0.78
C VAL A 154 10.10 1.99 -1.06
N VAL A 155 11.23 2.60 -0.71
CA VAL A 155 11.48 4.03 -0.97
C VAL A 155 11.39 4.35 -2.46
N LYS A 156 11.96 3.49 -3.31
CA LYS A 156 11.88 3.64 -4.77
C LYS A 156 10.44 3.55 -5.28
N LEU A 157 9.64 2.62 -4.77
CA LEU A 157 8.22 2.49 -5.08
C LEU A 157 7.45 3.76 -4.69
N LEU A 158 7.62 4.23 -3.45
CA LEU A 158 6.96 5.44 -2.95
C LEU A 158 7.30 6.69 -3.76
N SER A 159 8.53 6.78 -4.28
CA SER A 159 8.92 7.90 -5.15
C SER A 159 8.15 7.96 -6.48
N LYS A 160 7.61 6.82 -6.92
CA LYS A 160 6.85 6.67 -8.17
C LYS A 160 5.35 6.81 -7.97
N ILE A 161 4.84 6.58 -6.76
CA ILE A 161 3.42 6.69 -6.48
C ILE A 161 3.07 8.14 -6.16
N LYS A 162 1.99 8.63 -6.77
CA LYS A 162 1.39 9.93 -6.50
C LYS A 162 -0.11 9.80 -6.30
N PRO A 163 -0.69 10.50 -5.31
CA PRO A 163 -2.14 10.69 -5.27
C PRO A 163 -2.65 11.33 -6.57
N SER A 164 -3.81 10.90 -7.05
CA SER A 164 -4.57 11.63 -8.07
C SER A 164 -4.98 13.00 -7.55
N ILE A 165 -4.97 14.00 -8.44
CA ILE A 165 -5.42 15.38 -8.18
C ILE A 165 -6.89 15.52 -8.57
#